data_AF-A0A7C4CL87-F1
#
_entry.id   AF-A0A7C4CL87-F1
#
_cell.length_a   1.000
_cell.length_b   1.000
_cell.length_c   1.000
_cell.angle_alpha   90.00
_cell.angle_beta   90.00
_cell.angle_gamma   90.00
#
_symmetry.space_group_name_H-M   'P 1'
#
loop_
_entity.id
_entity.type
_entity.pdbx_description
1 polymer ?
#
loop_
_entity_poly.entity_id
_entity_poly.type
_entity_poly.pdbx_seq_one_letter_code
_entity_poly.pdbx_strand_id
1 'polypeptide(L)'
;MVKMVTKIKGVWVKVLEPGLIQVESFTRKGVFYVVDRLEKTCTCPDFRFRGRKCKHIQLVEEYGWKIELEEKIWKANMESREWQRRLLIEKLKDFKPLDKETKKRFAELGWEYDEELSKIAYILMR
;
A
#
# COMPACT_ATOMS: atom_id res chain seq x y z
N MET A 1 -2.79 5.98 -7.06
CA MET A 1 -1.54 5.52 -6.40
C MET A 1 -1.80 5.36 -4.91
N VAL A 2 -1.65 4.13 -4.40
CA VAL A 2 -1.62 3.89 -2.94
C VAL A 2 -0.30 4.48 -2.42
N LYS A 3 -0.35 5.22 -1.31
CA LYS A 3 0.84 5.86 -0.71
C LYS A 3 1.20 5.11 0.58
N MET A 4 2.48 4.94 0.86
CA MET A 4 2.95 4.31 2.10
C MET A 4 2.58 5.18 3.30
N VAL A 5 1.95 4.58 4.32
CA VAL A 5 1.53 5.23 5.56
C VAL A 5 2.04 4.39 6.74
N THR A 6 2.62 5.05 7.74
CA THR A 6 3.22 4.41 8.92
C THR A 6 3.06 5.27 10.17
N LYS A 7 3.39 4.73 11.33
CA LYS A 7 3.50 5.47 12.60
C LYS A 7 4.94 5.54 13.08
N ILE A 8 5.42 6.75 13.35
CA ILE A 8 6.70 7.00 14.00
C ILE A 8 6.44 7.77 15.28
N LYS A 9 6.89 7.23 16.43
CA LYS A 9 6.67 7.83 17.76
C LYS A 9 5.20 8.21 18.02
N GLY A 10 4.26 7.40 17.53
CA GLY A 10 2.81 7.64 17.68
C GLY A 10 2.23 8.72 16.76
N VAL A 11 3.02 9.25 15.84
CA VAL A 11 2.62 10.25 14.83
C VAL A 11 2.49 9.56 13.48
N TRP A 12 1.40 9.82 12.77
CA TRP A 12 1.21 9.29 11.42
C TRP A 12 2.14 10.00 10.43
N VAL A 13 2.79 9.20 9.60
CA VAL A 13 3.71 9.66 8.55
C VAL A 13 3.31 9.00 7.23
N LYS A 14 3.32 9.77 6.16
CA LYS A 14 2.98 9.33 4.81
C LYS A 14 3.99 9.86 3.82
N VAL A 15 4.61 8.96 3.05
CA VAL A 15 5.49 9.38 1.96
C VAL A 15 4.61 9.78 0.77
N LEU A 16 4.76 11.03 0.33
CA LEU A 16 4.04 11.53 -0.84
C LEU A 16 4.84 11.22 -2.11
N GLU A 17 6.11 11.59 -2.08
CA GLU A 17 7.12 11.46 -3.14
C GLU A 17 8.49 11.32 -2.48
N PRO A 18 9.53 10.84 -3.18
CA PRO A 18 10.89 10.81 -2.64
C PRO A 18 11.30 12.19 -2.08
N GLY A 19 11.59 12.26 -0.79
CA GLY A 19 11.97 13.51 -0.11
C GLY A 19 10.79 14.36 0.40
N LEU A 20 9.55 14.13 -0.06
CA LEU A 20 8.34 14.82 0.42
C LEU A 20 7.51 13.94 1.35
N ILE A 21 7.50 14.31 2.62
CA ILE A 21 6.92 13.50 3.68
C ILE A 21 5.82 14.29 4.39
N GLN A 22 4.62 13.74 4.41
CA GLN A 22 3.50 14.29 5.17
C GLN A 22 3.51 13.72 6.59
N VAL A 23 3.55 14.60 7.60
CA VAL A 23 3.63 14.26 9.02
C VAL A 23 2.41 14.85 9.74
N GLU A 24 1.75 14.05 10.56
CA GLU A 24 0.64 14.51 11.41
C GLU A 24 1.15 15.52 12.45
N SER A 25 0.32 16.50 12.79
CA SER A 25 0.57 17.40 13.90
C SER A 25 0.68 16.62 15.21
N PHE A 26 1.72 16.94 15.98
CA PHE A 26 1.94 16.40 17.31
C PHE A 26 0.84 16.78 18.33
N THR A 27 0.07 17.85 18.06
CA THR A 27 -0.94 18.37 18.98
C THR A 27 -2.36 18.30 18.42
N ARG A 28 -2.55 18.32 17.09
CA ARG A 28 -3.87 18.30 16.44
C ARG A 28 -4.04 17.08 15.55
N LYS A 29 -4.71 16.04 16.07
CA LYS A 29 -5.00 14.82 15.31
C LYS A 29 -5.76 15.11 14.01
N GLY A 30 -5.40 14.40 12.95
CA GLY A 30 -5.96 14.59 11.60
C GLY A 30 -5.45 15.82 10.83
N VAL A 31 -4.64 16.69 11.44
CA VAL A 31 -3.98 17.80 10.74
C VAL A 31 -2.59 17.36 10.32
N PHE A 32 -2.21 17.60 9.07
CA PHE A 32 -0.94 17.15 8.51
C PHE A 32 -0.16 18.29 7.89
N TYR A 33 1.16 18.20 7.96
CA TYR A 33 2.09 19.14 7.33
C TYR A 33 3.09 18.39 6.47
N VAL A 34 3.43 18.96 5.33
CA VAL A 34 4.47 18.44 4.44
C VAL A 34 5.83 18.94 4.89
N VAL A 35 6.78 18.03 4.99
CA VAL A 35 8.21 18.25 5.18
C VAL A 35 8.91 17.93 3.88
N ASP A 36 9.68 18.89 3.38
CA ASP A 36 10.68 18.64 2.34
C ASP A 36 12.00 18.33 3.02
N ARG A 37 12.47 17.10 2.87
CA ARG A 37 13.70 16.65 3.52
C ARG A 37 14.95 17.17 2.83
N LEU A 38 14.89 17.42 1.51
CA LEU A 38 16.04 17.91 0.75
C LEU A 38 16.29 19.38 1.09
N GLU A 39 15.23 20.19 1.02
CA GLU A 39 15.28 21.63 1.32
C GLU A 39 15.22 21.92 2.82
N LYS A 40 14.99 20.89 3.66
CA LYS A 40 14.79 20.99 5.12
C LYS A 40 13.71 22.02 5.50
N THR A 41 12.63 22.06 4.72
CA THR A 41 11.52 22.96 4.97
C THR A 41 10.29 22.22 5.50
N CYS A 42 9.39 22.95 6.15
CA CYS A 42 8.11 22.40 6.59
C CYS A 42 6.98 23.41 6.45
N THR A 43 5.83 22.93 6.00
CA THR A 43 4.62 23.76 5.83
C THR A 43 3.92 24.11 7.15
N CYS A 44 4.39 23.60 8.29
CA CYS A 44 3.77 23.87 9.58
C CYS A 44 3.93 25.34 10.02
N PRO A 45 2.98 25.87 10.82
CA PRO A 45 3.04 27.24 11.32
C PRO A 45 4.34 27.59 12.05
N ASP A 46 4.87 26.69 12.89
CA ASP A 46 6.09 26.94 13.67
C ASP A 46 7.30 27.19 12.76
N PHE A 47 7.44 26.44 11.67
CA PHE A 47 8.48 26.69 10.67
C PHE A 47 8.19 27.96 9.86
N ARG A 48 6.97 28.11 9.34
CA ARG A 48 6.60 29.26 8.48
C ARG A 48 6.74 30.61 9.16
N PHE A 49 6.38 30.71 10.44
CA PHE A 49 6.40 31.99 11.17
C PHE A 49 7.71 32.22 11.92
N ARG A 50 8.42 31.18 12.37
CA ARG A 50 9.64 31.34 13.17
C ARG A 50 10.93 31.03 12.40
N GLY A 51 10.85 30.43 11.22
CA GLY A 51 12.00 30.09 10.37
C GLY A 51 12.98 29.08 10.99
N ARG A 52 12.63 28.46 12.12
CA ARG A 52 13.49 27.53 12.85
C ARG A 52 13.06 26.08 12.64
N LYS A 53 13.98 25.16 12.91
CA LYS A 53 13.73 23.72 12.87
C LYS A 53 12.53 23.34 13.76
N CYS A 54 11.48 22.81 13.15
CA CYS A 54 10.28 22.37 13.84
C CYS A 54 10.35 20.88 14.19
N LYS A 55 9.45 20.42 15.07
CA LYS A 55 9.36 19.01 15.49
C LYS A 55 9.14 18.03 14.32
N HIS A 56 8.48 18.47 13.24
CA HIS A 56 8.26 17.62 12.06
C HIS A 56 9.56 17.39 11.29
N ILE A 57 10.37 18.42 11.07
CA ILE A 57 11.70 18.30 10.45
C ILE A 57 12.59 17.42 11.32
N GLN A 58 12.60 17.66 12.63
CA GLN A 58 13.37 16.85 13.57
C GLN A 58 13.00 15.36 13.49
N LEU A 59 11.71 15.03 13.45
CA LEU A 59 11.24 13.65 13.30
C LEU A 59 11.71 13.03 11.98
N VAL A 60 11.59 13.77 10.88
CA VAL A 60 12.01 13.27 9.55
C VAL A 60 13.53 13.10 9.45
N GLU A 61 14.32 13.95 10.09
CA GLU A 61 15.77 13.79 10.13
C GLU A 61 16.19 12.60 11.01
N GLU A 62 15.61 12.46 12.21
CA GLU A 62 15.94 11.40 13.16
C GLU A 62 15.49 10.01 12.68
N TYR A 63 14.33 9.94 12.04
CA TYR A 63 13.71 8.68 11.60
C TYR A 63 13.69 8.51 10.08
N GLY A 64 14.40 9.36 9.32
CA GLY A 64 14.42 9.33 7.86
C GLY A 64 14.80 7.96 7.30
N TRP A 65 15.80 7.31 7.90
CA TRP A 65 16.22 5.95 7.54
C TRP A 65 15.10 4.92 7.69
N LYS A 66 14.27 5.05 8.73
CA LYS A 66 13.14 4.15 8.99
C LYS A 66 12.03 4.37 7.97
N ILE A 67 11.74 5.63 7.66
CA ILE A 67 10.78 6.02 6.62
C ILE A 67 11.20 5.42 5.27
N GLU A 68 12.48 5.57 4.90
CA GLU A 68 13.03 5.01 3.66
C GLU A 68 12.96 3.48 3.63
N LEU A 69 13.30 2.82 4.74
CA LEU A 69 13.25 1.35 4.83
C LEU A 69 11.81 0.84 4.67
N GLU A 70 10.85 1.45 5.36
CA GLU A 70 9.44 1.07 5.25
C GLU A 70 8.89 1.36 3.84
N GLU A 71 9.38 2.40 3.16
CA GLU A 71 9.01 2.69 1.77
C GLU A 71 9.54 1.60 0.83
N LYS A 72 10.79 1.17 1.00
CA LYS A 72 11.38 0.08 0.21
C LYS A 72 10.65 -1.24 0.42
N ILE A 73 10.34 -1.59 1.67
CA ILE A 73 9.55 -2.80 1.99
C ILE A 73 8.16 -2.71 1.35
N TRP A 74 7.51 -1.56 1.45
CA TRP A 74 6.19 -1.36 0.85
C TRP A 74 6.23 -1.51 -0.68
N LYS A 75 7.23 -0.93 -1.37
CA LYS A 75 7.42 -1.07 -2.82
C LYS A 75 7.66 -2.53 -3.21
N ALA A 76 8.57 -3.23 -2.54
CA ALA A 76 8.84 -4.65 -2.80
C ALA A 76 7.60 -5.53 -2.60
N ASN A 77 6.80 -5.27 -1.56
CA ASN A 77 5.55 -5.99 -1.32
C ASN A 77 4.50 -5.72 -2.41
N MET A 78 4.41 -4.48 -2.91
CA MET A 78 3.54 -4.13 -4.03
C MET A 78 3.96 -4.86 -5.30
N GLU A 79 5.24 -4.82 -5.66
CA GLU A 79 5.79 -5.53 -6.82
C GLU A 79 5.55 -7.04 -6.74
N SER A 80 5.76 -7.63 -5.56
CA SER A 80 5.50 -9.05 -5.32
C SER A 80 4.02 -9.39 -5.52
N ARG A 81 3.10 -8.59 -4.98
CA ARG A 81 1.65 -8.79 -5.16
C ARG A 81 1.22 -8.64 -6.62
N GLU A 82 1.75 -7.65 -7.34
CA GLU A 82 1.47 -7.47 -8.77
C GLU A 82 2.01 -8.62 -9.61
N TRP A 83 3.19 -9.13 -9.27
CA TRP A 83 3.74 -10.33 -9.89
C TRP A 83 2.87 -11.57 -9.62
N GLN A 84 2.45 -11.80 -8.38
CA GLN A 84 1.53 -12.89 -8.02
C GLN A 84 0.21 -12.77 -8.78
N ARG A 85 -0.37 -11.56 -8.85
CA ARG A 85 -1.60 -11.29 -9.60
C ARG A 85 -1.42 -11.64 -11.08
N ARG A 86 -0.33 -11.19 -11.71
CA ARG A 86 -0.03 -11.50 -13.12
C ARG A 86 0.08 -13.00 -13.38
N LEU A 87 0.84 -13.71 -12.53
CA LEU A 87 0.96 -15.17 -12.64
C LEU A 87 -0.39 -15.87 -12.49
N LEU A 88 -1.22 -15.40 -11.55
CA LEU A 88 -2.53 -15.98 -11.33
C LEU A 88 -3.44 -15.76 -12.54
N ILE A 89 -3.47 -14.54 -13.10
CA ILE A 89 -4.21 -14.23 -14.33
C ILE A 89 -3.74 -15.12 -15.49
N GLU A 90 -2.43 -15.25 -15.68
CA GLU A 90 -1.85 -16.08 -16.73
C GLU A 90 -2.23 -17.56 -16.57
N LYS A 91 -2.21 -18.10 -15.35
CA LYS A 91 -2.64 -19.48 -15.07
C LYS A 91 -4.14 -19.70 -15.24
N LEU A 92 -4.94 -18.67 -14.97
CA LEU A 92 -6.39 -18.73 -15.06
C LEU A 92 -6.92 -18.33 -16.45
N LYS A 93 -6.09 -17.81 -17.36
CA LYS A 93 -6.53 -17.30 -18.67
C LYS A 93 -7.33 -18.31 -19.50
N ASP A 94 -6.99 -19.59 -19.36
CA ASP A 94 -7.62 -20.71 -20.07
C ASP A 94 -8.64 -21.45 -19.19
N PHE A 95 -8.88 -20.96 -17.96
CA PHE A 95 -9.87 -21.55 -17.06
C PHE A 95 -11.28 -21.32 -17.61
N LYS A 96 -11.93 -22.41 -18.02
CA LYS A 96 -13.33 -22.43 -18.43
C LYS A 96 -14.15 -23.04 -17.30
N PRO A 97 -15.30 -22.45 -16.92
CA PRO A 97 -16.27 -23.14 -16.08
C PRO A 97 -16.58 -24.51 -16.67
N LEU A 98 -16.72 -25.53 -15.82
CA LEU A 98 -17.11 -26.86 -16.29
C LEU A 98 -18.47 -26.76 -16.98
N ASP A 99 -18.63 -27.41 -18.13
CA ASP A 99 -19.94 -27.53 -18.78
C ASP A 99 -20.88 -28.42 -17.94
N LYS A 100 -22.18 -28.37 -18.24
CA LYS A 100 -23.21 -29.11 -17.48
C LYS A 100 -22.97 -30.62 -17.44
N GLU A 101 -22.46 -31.20 -18.52
CA GLU A 101 -22.24 -32.64 -18.61
C GLU A 101 -21.01 -33.06 -17.79
N THR A 102 -19.94 -32.27 -17.85
CA THR A 102 -18.76 -32.45 -17.02
C THR A 102 -19.09 -32.27 -15.53
N LYS A 103 -19.86 -31.24 -15.14
CA LYS A 103 -20.32 -31.08 -13.74
C LYS A 103 -21.07 -32.31 -13.22
N LYS A 104 -21.95 -32.88 -14.05
CA LYS A 104 -22.73 -34.08 -13.71
C LYS A 104 -21.81 -35.29 -13.46
N ARG A 105 -20.83 -35.52 -14.32
CA ARG A 105 -19.85 -36.61 -14.16
C ARG A 105 -19.01 -36.47 -12.89
N PHE A 106 -18.58 -35.26 -12.55
CA PHE A 106 -17.82 -35.02 -11.31
C PHE A 106 -18.69 -35.28 -10.07
N ALA A 107 -19.95 -34.84 -10.08
CA ALA A 107 -20.89 -35.12 -8.99
C ALA A 107 -21.13 -36.64 -8.79
N GLU A 108 -21.23 -37.40 -9.89
CA GLU A 108 -21.35 -38.87 -9.85
C GLU A 108 -20.10 -39.55 -9.25
N LEU A 109 -18.92 -38.93 -9.38
CA LEU A 109 -17.67 -39.38 -8.76
C LEU A 109 -17.49 -38.89 -7.31
N GLY A 110 -18.48 -38.19 -6.75
CA GLY A 110 -18.44 -37.64 -5.40
C GLY A 110 -17.62 -36.36 -5.25
N TRP A 111 -17.30 -35.69 -6.37
CA TRP A 111 -16.60 -34.40 -6.35
C TRP A 111 -17.60 -33.25 -6.36
N GLU A 112 -17.52 -32.37 -5.37
CA GLU A 112 -18.31 -31.13 -5.32
C GLU A 112 -17.62 -30.03 -6.14
N TYR A 113 -18.27 -29.60 -7.22
CA TYR A 113 -17.81 -28.45 -8.00
C TYR A 113 -18.23 -27.15 -7.31
N ASP A 114 -17.24 -26.33 -6.93
CA ASP A 114 -17.48 -25.02 -6.34
C ASP A 114 -17.59 -23.93 -7.43
N GLU A 115 -18.80 -23.43 -7.61
CA GLU A 115 -19.12 -22.39 -8.57
C GLU A 115 -18.60 -21.00 -8.12
N GLU A 116 -18.45 -20.77 -6.81
CA GLU A 116 -17.87 -19.54 -6.26
C GLU A 116 -16.39 -19.42 -6.59
N LEU A 117 -15.62 -20.52 -6.52
CA LEU A 117 -14.21 -20.51 -6.95
C LEU A 117 -14.06 -20.13 -8.43
N SER A 118 -15.00 -20.59 -9.27
CA SER A 118 -15.01 -20.25 -10.69
C SER A 118 -15.37 -18.78 -10.94
N LYS A 119 -16.30 -18.22 -10.16
CA LYS A 119 -16.60 -16.78 -10.18
C LYS A 119 -15.43 -15.94 -9.70
N ILE A 120 -14.74 -16.36 -8.64
CA ILE A 120 -13.55 -15.68 -8.11
C ILE A 120 -12.44 -15.68 -9.15
N ALA A 121 -12.15 -16.83 -9.78
CA ALA A 121 -11.19 -16.92 -10.88
C ALA A 121 -11.53 -15.94 -12.01
N TYR A 122 -12.80 -15.88 -12.42
CA TYR A 122 -13.29 -14.95 -13.45
C TYR A 122 -13.12 -13.48 -13.05
N ILE A 123 -13.45 -13.11 -11.81
CA ILE A 123 -13.28 -11.75 -11.28
C ILE A 123 -11.80 -11.36 -11.26
N LEU A 124 -10.92 -12.29 -10.87
CA LEU A 124 -9.47 -12.04 -10.80
C LEU A 124 -8.82 -11.82 -12.17
N MET A 125 -9.45 -12.30 -13.25
CA MET A 125 -9.02 -12.10 -14.64
C MET A 125 -9.44 -10.76 -15.26
N ARG A 126 -10.37 -10.02 -14.64
CA ARG A 126 -10.79 -8.68 -15.10
C ARG A 126 -10.02 -7.55 -14.39
#